data_AF-Q14LU7-F1
#
_entry.id   AF-Q14LU7-F1
#
_cell.length_a   1.000
_cell.length_b   1.000
_cell.length_c   1.000
_cell.angle_alpha   90.00
_cell.angle_beta   90.00
_cell.angle_gamma   90.00
#
_symmetry.space_group_name_H-M   'P 1'
#
loop_
_entity.id
_entity.type
_entity.pdbx_description
1 polymer ?
#
loop_
_entity_poly.entity_id
_entity_poly.type
_entity_poly.pdbx_seq_one_letter_code
_entity_poly.pdbx_strand_id
1 'polypeptide(L)'
;MAISEIKPMVNQVELHPGLNNTDVIKFCQENNIIIESWATLMQGQCMTNSTVLKIAEKHQKNPAQICLKWAIQQNIVVIPKSTHKERINT
;
A
#
# COMPACT_ATOMS: atom_id res chain seq x y z
N MET A 1 -4.39 -30.93 3.72
CA MET A 1 -3.97 -29.66 3.11
C MET A 1 -4.15 -29.77 1.61
N ALA A 2 -4.77 -28.80 0.95
CA ALA A 2 -4.82 -28.77 -0.50
C ALA A 2 -3.45 -28.32 -1.03
N ILE A 3 -2.96 -28.97 -2.07
CA ILE A 3 -1.68 -28.68 -2.72
C ILE A 3 -2.00 -28.19 -4.14
N SER A 4 -1.32 -27.14 -4.60
CA SER A 4 -1.44 -26.61 -5.96
C SER A 4 -0.13 -26.76 -6.70
N GLU A 5 -0.18 -27.16 -7.97
CA GLU A 5 0.99 -27.18 -8.87
C GLU A 5 1.40 -25.77 -9.28
N ILE A 6 0.45 -24.83 -9.31
CA ILE A 6 0.66 -23.44 -9.73
C ILE A 6 0.65 -22.55 -8.49
N LYS A 7 1.73 -21.81 -8.27
CA LYS A 7 1.80 -20.80 -7.21
C LYS A 7 0.96 -19.57 -7.55
N PRO A 8 0.41 -18.87 -6.55
CA PRO A 8 -0.23 -17.58 -6.79
C PRO A 8 0.78 -16.58 -7.38
N MET A 9 0.31 -15.73 -8.29
CA MET A 9 1.13 -14.67 -8.91
C MET A 9 1.07 -13.37 -8.11
N VAL A 10 -0.06 -13.14 -7.42
CA VAL A 10 -0.34 -11.96 -6.61
C VAL A 10 -0.89 -12.41 -5.26
N ASN A 11 -0.49 -11.73 -4.19
CA ASN A 11 -1.11 -11.82 -2.87
C ASN A 11 -1.59 -10.42 -2.46
N GLN A 12 -2.91 -10.23 -2.46
CA GLN A 12 -3.55 -8.98 -2.06
C GLN A 12 -3.83 -9.01 -0.55
N VAL A 13 -3.21 -8.11 0.21
CA VAL A 13 -3.32 -8.05 1.68
C VAL A 13 -3.49 -6.62 2.19
N GLU A 14 -3.92 -6.49 3.45
CA GLU A 14 -3.95 -5.17 4.10
C GLU A 14 -2.52 -4.71 4.32
N LEU A 15 -2.17 -3.53 3.83
CA LEU A 15 -0.81 -3.03 3.92
C LEU A 15 -0.82 -1.50 3.83
N HIS A 16 -0.15 -0.83 4.75
CA HIS A 16 -0.03 0.63 4.78
C HIS A 16 1.05 1.04 5.79
N PRO A 17 1.45 2.32 5.90
CA PRO A 17 2.51 2.71 6.84
C PRO A 17 2.25 2.37 8.32
N GLY A 18 1.00 2.12 8.71
CA GLY A 18 0.60 1.68 10.06
C GLY A 18 0.54 0.16 10.25
N LEU A 19 0.57 -0.61 9.16
CA LEU A 19 0.60 -2.07 9.14
C LEU A 19 1.47 -2.50 7.96
N ASN A 20 2.77 -2.60 8.19
CA ASN A 20 3.74 -2.82 7.13
C ASN A 20 3.85 -4.29 6.68
N ASN A 21 3.36 -5.26 7.46
CA ASN A 21 3.35 -6.69 7.14
C ASN A 21 4.68 -7.22 6.57
N THR A 22 5.81 -6.84 7.20
CA THR A 22 7.17 -7.13 6.70
C THR A 22 7.42 -8.61 6.41
N ASP A 23 6.93 -9.52 7.26
CA ASP A 23 7.12 -10.96 7.05
C ASP A 23 6.37 -11.47 5.81
N VAL A 24 5.16 -10.97 5.58
CA VAL A 24 4.37 -11.32 4.39
C VAL A 24 5.03 -10.78 3.12
N ILE A 25 5.51 -9.53 3.16
CA ILE A 25 6.25 -8.95 2.04
C ILE A 25 7.46 -9.81 1.71
N LYS A 26 8.28 -10.14 2.71
CA LYS A 26 9.50 -10.92 2.53
C LYS A 26 9.19 -12.30 1.95
N PHE A 27 8.22 -13.01 2.53
CA PHE A 27 7.81 -14.31 2.02
C PHE A 27 7.37 -14.25 0.56
N CYS A 28 6.52 -13.28 0.21
CA CYS A 28 6.05 -13.13 -1.17
C CYS A 28 7.20 -12.77 -2.12
N GLN A 29 8.11 -11.88 -1.73
CA GLN A 29 9.29 -11.54 -2.54
C GLN A 29 10.19 -12.75 -2.78
N GLU A 30 10.51 -13.53 -1.74
CA GLU A 30 11.32 -14.75 -1.85
C GLU A 30 10.68 -15.80 -2.78
N ASN A 31 9.35 -15.83 -2.84
CA ASN A 31 8.59 -16.77 -3.67
C ASN A 31 8.20 -16.22 -5.05
N ASN A 32 8.64 -15.01 -5.41
CA ASN A 32 8.24 -14.29 -6.63
C ASN A 32 6.71 -14.16 -6.75
N ILE A 33 6.05 -13.76 -5.66
CA ILE A 33 4.63 -13.42 -5.56
C ILE A 33 4.55 -11.90 -5.42
N ILE A 34 3.80 -11.24 -6.29
CA ILE A 34 3.61 -9.78 -6.23
C ILE A 34 2.72 -9.44 -5.04
N ILE A 35 3.12 -8.46 -4.24
CA ILE A 35 2.27 -7.91 -3.18
C ILE A 35 1.38 -6.82 -3.77
N GLU A 36 0.08 -6.90 -3.48
CA GLU A 36 -0.89 -5.86 -3.77
C GLU A 36 -1.56 -5.36 -2.47
N SER A 37 -1.66 -4.05 -2.32
CA SER A 37 -2.17 -3.42 -1.10
C SER A 37 -3.57 -2.85 -1.29
N TRP A 38 -4.57 -3.43 -0.63
CA TRP A 38 -5.97 -2.99 -0.74
C TRP A 38 -6.30 -1.78 0.16
N ALA A 39 -5.58 -1.56 1.26
CA ALA A 39 -5.84 -0.49 2.23
C ALA A 39 -4.72 0.55 2.31
N THR A 40 -4.00 0.81 1.20
CA THR A 40 -2.80 1.68 1.20
C THR A 40 -3.00 3.05 1.89
N LEU A 41 -4.21 3.62 1.81
CA LEU A 41 -4.56 4.91 2.41
C LEU A 41 -5.09 4.80 3.86
N MET A 42 -4.94 3.65 4.52
CA MET A 42 -5.46 3.36 5.87
C MET A 42 -6.96 3.63 5.99
N GLN A 43 -7.73 3.33 4.93
CA GLN A 43 -9.16 3.66 4.86
C GLN A 43 -9.46 5.15 5.12
N GLY A 44 -8.51 6.05 4.79
CA GLY A 44 -8.60 7.49 4.99
C GLY A 44 -7.89 8.02 6.24
N GLN A 45 -7.49 7.16 7.18
CA GLN A 45 -6.81 7.59 8.41
C GLN A 45 -5.42 8.22 8.16
N CYS A 46 -4.83 7.99 6.98
CA CYS A 46 -3.59 8.67 6.60
C CYS A 46 -3.72 10.21 6.60
N MET A 47 -4.92 10.75 6.43
CA MET A 47 -5.20 12.19 6.41
C MET A 47 -5.09 12.85 7.79
N THR A 48 -5.17 12.06 8.87
CA THR A 48 -5.09 12.55 10.25
C THR A 48 -3.89 12.00 11.00
N ASN A 49 -3.13 11.09 10.40
CA ASN A 49 -1.93 10.53 10.99
C ASN A 49 -0.81 11.59 11.09
N SER A 50 -0.36 11.91 12.30
CA SER A 50 0.60 12.99 12.57
C SER A 50 1.96 12.79 11.88
N THR A 51 2.42 11.54 11.76
CA THR A 51 3.68 11.23 11.04
C THR A 51 3.52 11.46 9.54
N VAL A 52 2.41 10.99 8.96
CA VAL A 52 2.12 11.20 7.53
C VAL A 52 1.97 12.69 7.23
N LEU A 53 1.25 13.44 8.07
CA LEU A 53 1.07 14.89 7.93
C LEU A 53 2.39 15.66 7.95
N LYS A 54 3.30 15.34 8.88
CA LYS A 54 4.63 15.97 8.94
C LYS A 54 5.45 15.73 7.68
N ILE A 55 5.39 14.52 7.13
CA ILE A 55 6.08 14.18 5.88
C ILE A 55 5.42 14.89 4.70
N ALA A 56 4.09 14.91 4.66
CA ALA A 56 3.30 15.60 3.64
C ALA A 56 3.63 17.09 3.58
N GLU A 57 3.72 17.76 4.73
CA GLU A 57 4.11 19.17 4.85
C GLU A 57 5.53 19.40 4.32
N LYS A 58 6.51 18.60 4.77
CA LYS A 58 7.91 18.69 4.33
C LYS A 58 8.05 18.60 2.81
N HIS A 59 7.22 17.77 2.16
CA HIS A 59 7.27 17.56 0.71
C HIS A 59 6.25 18.39 -0.07
N GLN A 60 5.41 19.18 0.60
CA GLN A 60 4.31 19.94 0.00
C GLN A 60 3.40 19.03 -0.86
N LYS A 61 3.03 17.86 -0.30
CA LYS A 61 2.20 16.84 -0.96
C LYS A 61 0.98 16.51 -0.12
N ASN A 62 0.00 15.86 -0.75
CA ASN A 62 -1.16 15.32 -0.06
C ASN A 62 -0.75 14.09 0.80
N PRO A 63 -1.30 13.90 2.00
CA PRO A 63 -1.04 12.70 2.82
C PRO A 63 -1.28 11.37 2.09
N ALA A 64 -2.30 11.28 1.23
CA ALA A 64 -2.52 10.09 0.40
C ALA A 64 -1.35 9.82 -0.56
N GLN A 65 -0.80 10.86 -1.20
CA GLN A 65 0.35 10.72 -2.09
C GLN A 65 1.58 10.20 -1.33
N ILE A 66 1.76 10.60 -0.07
CA ILE A 66 2.82 10.07 0.79
C ILE A 66 2.66 8.56 1.01
N CYS A 67 1.46 8.10 1.36
CA CYS A 67 1.18 6.67 1.54
C CYS A 67 1.36 5.86 0.25
N LEU A 68 0.87 6.38 -0.89
CA LEU A 68 1.06 5.74 -2.19
C LEU A 68 2.54 5.65 -2.56
N LYS A 69 3.28 6.75 -2.40
CA LYS A 69 4.72 6.79 -2.70
C LYS A 69 5.51 5.84 -1.81
N TRP A 70 5.16 5.75 -0.53
CA TRP A 70 5.75 4.80 0.41
C TRP A 70 5.61 3.35 -0.07
N ALA A 71 4.43 2.94 -0.55
CA ALA A 71 4.21 1.59 -1.06
C ALA A 71 4.96 1.34 -2.38
N ILE A 72 4.88 2.28 -3.34
CA ILE A 72 5.53 2.17 -4.65
C ILE A 72 7.05 2.03 -4.51
N GLN A 73 7.67 2.75 -3.57
CA GLN A 73 9.13 2.65 -3.33
C GLN A 73 9.57 1.27 -2.84
N GLN A 74 8.65 0.46 -2.32
CA GLN A 74 8.91 -0.91 -1.86
C GLN A 74 8.52 -1.96 -2.91
N ASN A 75 8.24 -1.54 -4.16
CA ASN A 75 7.73 -2.40 -5.24
C ASN A 75 6.39 -3.09 -4.90
N ILE A 76 5.52 -2.38 -4.17
CA ILE A 76 4.17 -2.85 -3.84
C ILE A 76 3.16 -2.23 -4.80
N VAL A 77 2.29 -3.08 -5.36
CA VAL A 77 1.16 -2.62 -6.19
C VAL A 77 0.09 -2.00 -5.29
N VAL A 78 -0.51 -0.89 -5.74
CA VAL A 78 -1.51 -0.13 -4.97
C VAL A 78 -2.81 -0.02 -5.77
N ILE A 79 -3.94 -0.15 -5.07
CA ILE A 79 -5.29 -0.04 -5.65
C ILE A 79 -6.17 0.92 -4.82
N PRO A 80 -5.82 2.22 -4.73
CA PRO A 80 -6.58 3.18 -3.92
C PRO A 80 -8.00 3.35 -4.47
N LYS A 81 -8.99 3.30 -3.58
CA LYS A 81 -10.40 3.53 -3.93
C LYS A 81 -10.76 5.00 -3.87
N SER A 82 -11.44 5.49 -4.91
CA SER A 82 -12.13 6.78 -4.92
C SER A 82 -13.36 6.73 -5.81
N THR A 83 -14.44 7.39 -5.40
CA THR A 83 -15.61 7.70 -6.24
C THR A 83 -15.59 9.16 -6.74
N HIS A 84 -14.58 9.92 -6.31
CA HIS A 84 -14.42 11.34 -6.55
C HIS A 84 -13.34 11.56 -7.61
N LYS A 85 -13.72 12.13 -8.76
CA LYS A 85 -12.85 12.29 -9.94
C LYS A 85 -11.62 13.15 -9.63
N GLU A 86 -11.79 14.19 -8.82
CA GLU A 86 -10.71 15.07 -8.40
C GLU A 86 -9.62 14.29 -7.64
N ARG A 87 -10.00 13.35 -6.77
CA ARG A 87 -9.04 12.55 -5.99
C ARG A 87 -8.35 11.47 -6.81
N ILE A 88 -8.92 11.05 -7.94
CA ILE A 88 -8.28 10.10 -8.86
C ILE A 88 -7.09 10.76 -9.58
N ASN A 89 -7.20 12.06 -9.86
CA ASN A 89 -6.19 12.82 -10.61
C ASN A 89 -5.21 13.62 -9.71
N THR A 90 -5.38 13.57 -8.40
CA THR A 90 -4.52 14.27 -7.43
C THR A 90 -3.35 13.39 -7.04
#